data_AF-A0A401PVR5-F1
#
_entry.id   AF-A0A401PVR5-F1
#
_cell.length_a   1.000
_cell.length_b   1.000
_cell.length_c   1.000
_cell.angle_alpha   90.00
_cell.angle_beta   90.00
_cell.angle_gamma   90.00
#
_symmetry.space_group_name_H-M   'P 1'
#
loop_
_entity.id
_entity.type
_entity.pdbx_description
1 polymer ?
#
loop_
_entity_poly.entity_id
_entity_poly.type
_entity_poly.pdbx_seq_one_letter_code
_entity_poly.pdbx_strand_id
1 'polypeptide(L)'
;TRGSRGKKNGKRRGKSFTEGWVEFQNKAVAKRVAASLHNAPIGTRKRSRFHDDLWNIKYLHRFKWTHLSERLAYEKLVHRQRMRAEVSQAKRETNFFLQNVEKSKGLEKLQEVKKKKGQEWEEKHWHFQQRATETEIQASKAAGLRSKARELGTIAEHHRKSQSNVTLLAKIFNPSTAQE
;
A
#
# COMPACT_ATOMS: atom_id res chain seq x y z
N THR A 1 4.48 80.93 -0.16
CA THR A 1 5.19 80.33 1.00
C THR A 1 4.18 79.71 1.95
N ARG A 2 4.58 78.63 2.65
CA ARG A 2 3.81 77.78 3.60
C ARG A 2 2.74 76.90 2.92
N GLY A 3 2.92 75.60 2.71
CA GLY A 3 3.64 74.63 3.53
C GLY A 3 2.72 74.13 4.65
N SER A 4 1.88 73.13 4.37
CA SER A 4 1.44 72.18 5.41
C SER A 4 1.57 70.75 4.89
N ARG A 5 2.59 70.07 5.43
CA ARG A 5 2.82 68.63 5.28
C ARG A 5 1.74 67.89 6.05
N GLY A 6 0.68 67.49 5.38
CA GLY A 6 -0.20 66.41 5.84
C GLY A 6 0.49 65.07 5.61
N LYS A 7 1.25 64.61 6.61
CA LYS A 7 1.98 63.34 6.69
C LYS A 7 1.23 62.21 5.96
N LYS A 8 1.82 61.67 4.88
CA LYS A 8 1.50 60.32 4.38
C LYS A 8 1.88 59.34 5.48
N ASN A 9 1.04 59.20 6.51
CA ASN A 9 1.16 58.11 7.45
C ASN A 9 0.92 56.85 6.62
N GLY A 10 2.03 56.18 6.27
CA GLY A 10 2.02 54.91 5.56
C GLY A 10 1.01 54.02 6.23
N LYS A 11 -0.13 53.84 5.55
CA LYS A 11 -1.19 52.96 5.98
C LYS A 11 -0.50 51.60 6.00
N ARG A 12 -0.07 51.15 7.17
CA ARG A 12 0.34 49.76 7.39
C ARG A 12 -0.89 48.98 6.96
N ARG A 13 -0.89 48.52 5.70
CA ARG A 13 -1.89 47.59 5.20
C ARG A 13 -1.60 46.32 5.96
N GLY A 14 -2.07 46.27 7.21
CA GLY A 14 -2.06 45.07 8.01
C GLY A 14 -2.73 44.02 7.15
N LYS A 15 -2.06 42.87 7.01
CA LYS A 15 -2.60 41.72 6.27
C LYS A 15 -4.03 41.52 6.74
N SER A 16 -4.98 41.71 5.85
CA SER A 16 -6.39 41.43 6.11
C SER A 16 -6.55 39.92 5.98
N PHE A 17 -6.73 39.27 7.12
CA PHE A 17 -7.11 37.87 7.15
C PHE A 17 -8.64 37.81 7.18
N THR A 18 -9.23 36.96 6.35
CA THR A 18 -10.68 36.77 6.29
C THR A 18 -11.19 35.97 7.50
N GLU A 19 -10.37 35.04 7.99
CA GLU A 19 -10.73 34.09 9.05
C GLU A 19 -9.55 33.85 9.99
N GLY A 20 -9.84 33.38 11.20
CA GLY A 20 -8.85 33.04 12.22
C GLY A 20 -9.36 31.97 13.17
N TRP A 21 -8.42 31.32 13.87
CA TRP A 21 -8.69 30.21 14.77
C TRP A 21 -8.30 30.59 16.20
N VAL A 22 -9.13 30.21 17.18
CA VAL A 22 -8.87 30.39 18.61
C VAL A 22 -9.08 29.06 19.31
N GLU A 23 -8.07 28.58 20.03
CA GLU A 23 -8.14 27.36 20.83
C GLU A 23 -8.33 27.70 22.30
N PHE A 24 -9.24 26.98 22.97
CA PHE A 24 -9.51 27.13 24.40
C PHE A 24 -9.13 25.86 25.12
N GLN A 25 -8.54 25.99 26.32
CA GLN A 25 -8.22 24.83 27.17
C GLN A 25 -9.48 24.13 27.70
N ASN A 26 -10.56 24.88 27.98
CA ASN A 26 -11.80 24.33 28.53
C ASN A 26 -12.98 24.49 27.54
N LYS A 27 -13.62 23.36 27.18
CA LYS A 27 -14.78 23.33 26.27
C LYS A 27 -15.98 24.15 26.76
N ALA A 28 -16.18 24.26 28.08
CA ALA A 28 -17.29 25.03 28.64
C ALA A 28 -17.10 26.54 28.38
N VAL A 29 -15.86 27.03 28.47
CA VAL A 29 -15.52 28.42 28.14
C VAL A 29 -15.70 28.66 26.65
N ALA A 30 -15.19 27.76 25.80
CA ALA A 30 -15.34 27.87 24.35
C ALA A 30 -16.81 27.98 23.91
N LYS A 31 -17.68 27.11 24.45
CA LYS A 31 -19.12 27.14 24.17
C LYS A 31 -19.77 28.46 24.61
N ARG A 32 -19.43 28.94 25.81
CA ARG A 32 -19.96 30.20 26.35
C ARG A 32 -19.54 31.38 25.50
N VAL A 33 -18.25 31.46 25.16
CA VAL A 33 -17.70 32.53 24.32
C VAL A 33 -18.35 32.52 22.93
N ALA A 34 -18.47 31.36 22.31
CA ALA A 34 -19.14 31.24 21.01
C ALA A 34 -20.60 31.70 21.11
N ALA A 35 -21.35 31.26 22.13
CA ALA A 35 -22.75 31.68 22.29
C ALA A 35 -22.91 33.17 22.60
N SER A 36 -22.00 33.78 23.37
CA SER A 36 -22.09 35.18 23.78
C SER A 36 -21.57 36.15 22.71
N LEU A 37 -20.49 35.79 21.99
CA LEU A 37 -19.89 36.67 21.00
C LEU A 37 -20.49 36.49 19.61
N HIS A 38 -21.06 35.34 19.27
CA HIS A 38 -21.65 35.17 17.94
C HIS A 38 -22.78 36.17 17.71
N ASN A 39 -22.69 36.91 16.59
CA ASN A 39 -23.57 38.01 16.20
C ASN A 39 -23.56 39.22 17.14
N ALA A 40 -22.54 39.36 18.00
CA ALA A 40 -22.34 40.55 18.83
C ALA A 40 -21.47 41.59 18.08
N PRO A 41 -21.68 42.90 18.29
CA PRO A 41 -20.84 43.95 17.69
C PRO A 41 -19.38 43.84 18.18
N ILE A 42 -18.43 43.99 17.26
CA ILE A 42 -17.00 43.86 17.56
C ILE A 42 -16.50 45.02 18.41
N GLY A 43 -16.94 46.24 18.10
CA GLY A 43 -16.52 47.46 18.80
C GLY A 43 -17.67 48.15 19.50
N THR A 44 -17.44 48.63 20.72
CA THR A 44 -18.37 49.50 21.43
C THR A 44 -18.16 50.99 21.15
N ARG A 45 -17.02 51.35 20.52
CA ARG A 45 -16.62 52.74 20.26
C ARG A 45 -16.99 53.17 18.86
N LYS A 46 -17.73 54.27 18.72
CA LYS A 46 -18.16 54.87 17.43
C LYS A 46 -17.05 55.21 16.44
N ARG A 47 -15.81 55.41 16.93
CA ARG A 47 -14.63 55.69 16.08
C ARG A 47 -13.77 54.45 15.79
N SER A 48 -14.21 53.27 16.22
CA SER A 48 -13.51 52.02 15.93
C SER A 48 -13.66 51.66 14.44
N ARG A 49 -12.62 51.06 13.86
CA ARG A 49 -12.67 50.54 12.49
C ARG A 49 -13.75 49.46 12.31
N PHE A 50 -14.05 48.73 13.38
CA PHE A 50 -14.95 47.57 13.39
C PHE A 50 -16.25 47.88 14.14
N HIS A 51 -16.72 49.13 14.09
CA HIS A 51 -17.93 49.55 14.81
C HIS A 51 -19.19 48.87 14.26
N ASP A 52 -19.31 48.78 12.94
CA ASP A 52 -20.49 48.23 12.27
C ASP A 52 -20.37 46.72 12.01
N ASP A 53 -19.21 46.13 12.31
CA ASP A 53 -18.96 44.70 12.10
C ASP A 53 -19.45 43.86 13.28
N LEU A 54 -20.00 42.69 12.96
CA LEU A 54 -20.42 41.68 13.93
C LEU A 54 -19.41 40.53 14.00
N TRP A 55 -19.24 39.95 15.18
CA TRP A 55 -18.49 38.72 15.38
C TRP A 55 -19.20 37.54 14.73
N ASN A 56 -18.53 36.83 13.83
CA ASN A 56 -18.98 35.54 13.33
C ASN A 56 -18.04 34.43 13.85
N ILE A 57 -18.46 33.70 14.88
CA ILE A 57 -17.65 32.68 15.55
C ILE A 57 -18.49 31.41 15.71
N LYS A 58 -17.90 30.25 15.39
CA LYS A 58 -18.52 28.94 15.57
C LYS A 58 -17.64 28.05 16.45
N TYR A 59 -18.26 27.37 17.40
CA TYR A 59 -17.59 26.33 18.18
C TYR A 59 -17.48 25.03 17.37
N LEU A 60 -16.28 24.47 17.27
CA LEU A 60 -16.04 23.16 16.67
C LEU A 60 -15.71 22.14 17.75
N HIS A 61 -16.54 21.09 17.84
CA HIS A 61 -16.34 20.01 18.80
C HIS A 61 -15.16 19.11 18.39
N ARG A 62 -14.32 18.75 19.37
CA ARG A 62 -13.16 17.84 19.19
C ARG A 62 -12.14 18.32 18.15
N PHE A 63 -12.15 19.61 17.83
CA PHE A 63 -11.19 20.22 16.91
C PHE A 63 -10.00 20.77 17.69
N LYS A 64 -8.77 20.48 17.23
CA LYS A 64 -7.51 20.92 17.84
C LYS A 64 -6.69 21.69 16.83
N TRP A 65 -5.77 22.53 17.30
CA TRP A 65 -4.87 23.29 16.42
C TRP A 65 -4.11 22.41 15.42
N THR A 66 -3.73 21.19 15.83
CA THR A 66 -3.05 20.20 14.99
C THR A 66 -3.82 19.85 13.71
N HIS A 67 -5.16 19.86 13.76
CA HIS A 67 -6.02 19.53 12.63
C HIS A 67 -5.97 20.60 11.52
N LEU A 68 -5.55 21.84 11.83
CA LEU A 68 -5.41 22.90 10.81
C LEU A 68 -4.32 22.58 9.79
N SER A 69 -3.25 21.94 10.25
CA SER A 69 -2.11 21.56 9.41
C SER A 69 -2.08 20.07 9.06
N GLU A 70 -3.03 19.28 9.57
CA GLU A 70 -2.98 17.82 9.50
C GLU A 70 -2.91 17.31 8.07
N ARG A 71 -3.77 17.81 7.18
CA ARG A 71 -3.74 17.45 5.76
C ARG A 71 -2.38 17.75 5.12
N LEU A 72 -1.88 18.96 5.31
CA LEU A 72 -0.59 19.38 4.75
C LEU A 72 0.57 18.58 5.33
N ALA A 73 0.53 18.28 6.63
CA ALA A 73 1.53 17.46 7.32
C ALA A 73 1.52 16.02 6.82
N TYR A 74 0.33 15.44 6.62
CA TYR A 74 0.14 14.12 6.06
C TYR A 74 0.67 14.02 4.63
N GLU A 75 0.29 14.95 3.75
CA GLU A 75 0.76 15.01 2.36
C GLU A 75 2.30 15.09 2.31
N LYS A 76 2.91 15.96 3.12
CA LYS A 76 4.37 16.06 3.25
C LYS A 76 5.01 14.77 3.77
N LEU A 77 4.39 14.11 4.75
CA LEU A 77 4.89 12.87 5.33
C LEU A 77 4.88 11.74 4.29
N VAL A 78 3.76 11.56 3.58
CA VAL A 78 3.61 10.56 2.52
C VAL A 78 4.64 10.79 1.43
N HIS A 79 4.78 12.03 0.95
CA HIS A 79 5.79 12.37 -0.05
C HIS A 79 7.21 12.03 0.43
N ARG A 80 7.57 12.41 1.66
CA ARG A 80 8.88 12.10 2.24
C ARG A 80 9.13 10.60 2.38
N GLN A 81 8.12 9.82 2.74
CA GLN A 81 8.23 8.36 2.83
C GLN A 81 8.47 7.75 1.45
N ARG A 82 7.71 8.19 0.44
CA ARG A 82 7.88 7.74 -0.94
C ARG A 82 9.29 8.03 -1.47
N MET A 83 9.76 9.26 -1.31
CA MET A 83 11.12 9.65 -1.70
C MET A 83 12.19 8.80 -1.00
N ARG A 84 12.01 8.48 0.29
CA ARG A 84 12.94 7.60 1.02
C ARG A 84 12.94 6.17 0.47
N ALA A 85 11.78 5.63 0.11
CA ALA A 85 11.67 4.32 -0.50
C ALA A 85 12.38 4.27 -1.86
N GLU A 86 12.14 5.27 -2.71
CA GLU A 86 12.79 5.41 -4.02
C GLU A 86 14.31 5.52 -3.89
N VAL A 87 14.81 6.36 -2.99
CA VAL A 87 16.26 6.48 -2.70
C VAL A 87 16.83 5.17 -2.17
N SER A 88 16.10 4.48 -1.28
CA SER A 88 16.56 3.20 -0.73
C SER A 88 16.63 2.11 -1.81
N GLN A 89 15.71 2.11 -2.77
CA GLN A 89 15.72 1.18 -3.90
C GLN A 89 16.93 1.45 -4.79
N ALA A 90 17.14 2.70 -5.23
CA ALA A 90 18.27 3.08 -6.07
C ALA A 90 19.62 2.75 -5.41
N LYS A 91 19.74 2.99 -4.09
CA LYS A 91 20.94 2.60 -3.32
C LYS A 91 21.15 1.10 -3.30
N ARG A 92 20.08 0.31 -3.12
CA ARG A 92 20.18 -1.16 -3.13
C ARG A 92 20.66 -1.67 -4.47
N GLU A 93 20.09 -1.17 -5.57
CA GLU A 93 20.47 -1.53 -6.93
C GLU A 93 21.92 -1.14 -7.24
N THR A 94 22.33 0.07 -6.86
CA THR A 94 23.71 0.55 -7.06
C THR A 94 24.70 -0.27 -6.23
N ASN A 95 24.41 -0.51 -4.95
CA ASN A 95 25.27 -1.31 -4.09
C ASN A 95 25.40 -2.75 -4.61
N PHE A 96 24.32 -3.34 -5.12
CA PHE A 96 24.34 -4.67 -5.73
C PHE A 96 25.24 -4.70 -6.96
N PHE A 97 25.14 -3.69 -7.83
CA PHE A 97 26.01 -3.56 -9.00
C PHE A 97 27.48 -3.43 -8.61
N LEU A 98 27.80 -2.54 -7.66
CA LEU A 98 29.17 -2.34 -7.17
C LEU A 98 29.76 -3.63 -6.61
N GLN A 99 29.01 -4.35 -5.77
CA GLN A 99 29.44 -5.64 -5.22
C GLN A 99 29.72 -6.67 -6.31
N ASN A 100 28.90 -6.72 -7.36
CA ASN A 100 29.12 -7.65 -8.47
C ASN A 100 30.34 -7.27 -9.32
N VAL A 101 30.57 -5.98 -9.56
CA VAL A 101 31.77 -5.49 -10.26
C VAL A 101 33.03 -5.80 -9.45
N GLU A 102 33.02 -5.58 -8.14
CA GLU A 102 34.14 -5.92 -7.26
C GLU A 102 34.41 -7.43 -7.23
N LYS A 103 33.36 -8.26 -7.13
CA LYS A 103 33.48 -9.72 -7.25
C LYS A 103 34.07 -10.14 -8.58
N SER A 104 33.60 -9.57 -9.69
CA SER A 104 34.11 -9.86 -11.03
C SER A 104 35.60 -9.52 -11.16
N LYS A 105 36.01 -8.31 -10.75
CA LYS A 105 37.42 -7.90 -10.71
C LYS A 105 38.27 -8.81 -9.81
N GLY A 106 37.72 -9.27 -8.70
CA GLY A 106 38.38 -10.22 -7.80
C GLY A 106 38.61 -11.58 -8.46
N LEU A 107 37.59 -12.09 -9.18
CA LEU A 107 37.69 -13.34 -9.94
C LEU A 107 38.68 -13.23 -11.11
N GLU A 108 38.66 -12.13 -11.86
CA GLU A 108 39.61 -11.85 -12.95
C GLU A 108 41.05 -11.87 -12.46
N LYS A 109 41.36 -11.15 -11.37
CA LYS A 109 42.70 -11.18 -10.74
C LYS A 109 43.10 -12.59 -10.30
N LEU A 110 42.16 -13.35 -9.74
CA LEU A 110 42.43 -14.72 -9.31
C LEU A 110 42.73 -15.64 -10.50
N GLN A 111 42.01 -15.46 -11.61
CA GLN A 111 42.21 -16.17 -12.86
C GLN A 111 43.59 -15.84 -13.47
N GLU A 112 43.99 -14.57 -13.49
CA GLU A 112 45.33 -14.15 -13.93
C GLU A 112 46.45 -14.78 -13.09
N VAL A 113 46.29 -14.80 -11.76
CA VAL A 113 47.28 -15.41 -10.85
C VAL A 113 47.40 -16.91 -11.09
N LYS A 114 46.27 -17.63 -11.28
CA LYS A 114 46.29 -19.07 -11.61
C LYS A 114 46.95 -19.35 -12.96
N LYS A 115 46.62 -18.54 -13.99
CA LYS A 115 47.22 -18.64 -15.32
C LYS A 115 48.74 -18.45 -15.27
N LYS A 116 49.24 -17.46 -14.50
CA LYS A 116 50.68 -17.25 -14.29
C LYS A 116 51.37 -18.42 -13.59
N LYS A 117 50.66 -19.14 -12.72
CA LYS A 117 51.15 -20.36 -12.06
C LYS A 117 51.00 -21.63 -12.90
N GLY A 118 50.50 -21.53 -14.13
CA GLY A 118 50.28 -22.68 -15.02
C GLY A 118 49.12 -23.59 -14.59
N GLN A 119 48.23 -23.13 -13.70
CA GLN A 119 47.04 -23.88 -13.29
C GLN A 119 45.86 -23.57 -14.21
N GLU A 120 45.14 -24.61 -14.63
CA GLU A 120 43.94 -24.49 -15.46
C GLU A 120 42.78 -23.83 -14.69
N TRP A 121 42.01 -22.99 -15.39
CA TRP A 121 40.83 -22.34 -14.83
C TRP A 121 39.60 -23.19 -15.14
N GLU A 122 39.13 -23.96 -14.16
CA GLU A 122 37.84 -24.63 -14.27
C GLU A 122 36.69 -23.66 -13.93
N GLU A 123 35.81 -23.44 -14.91
CA GLU A 123 34.54 -22.76 -14.67
C GLU A 123 33.68 -23.60 -13.72
N LYS A 124 33.38 -23.05 -12.54
CA LYS A 124 32.47 -23.67 -11.59
C LYS A 124 31.06 -23.66 -12.17
N HIS A 125 30.66 -24.76 -12.78
CA HIS A 125 29.27 -25.02 -13.14
C HIS A 125 28.52 -25.44 -11.88
N TRP A 126 27.63 -24.59 -11.40
CA TRP A 126 26.72 -24.97 -10.32
C TRP A 126 25.58 -25.78 -10.93
N HIS A 127 25.45 -27.05 -10.58
CA HIS A 127 24.28 -27.86 -10.93
C HIS A 127 23.07 -27.37 -10.14
N PHE A 128 22.41 -26.32 -10.61
CA PHE A 128 21.15 -25.87 -10.04
C PHE A 128 20.01 -26.69 -10.63
N GLN A 129 19.34 -27.47 -9.79
CA GLN A 129 18.05 -28.07 -10.15
C GLN A 129 17.02 -26.93 -10.20
N GLN A 130 16.67 -26.48 -11.41
CA GLN A 130 15.67 -25.43 -11.59
C GLN A 130 14.34 -25.90 -10.98
N ARG A 131 13.78 -25.09 -10.08
CA ARG A 131 12.43 -25.36 -9.56
C ARG A 131 11.43 -25.24 -10.69
N ALA A 132 10.49 -26.18 -10.75
CA ALA A 132 9.40 -26.14 -11.72
C ALA A 132 8.66 -24.79 -11.65
N THR A 133 8.43 -24.19 -12.81
CA THR A 133 7.66 -22.94 -12.95
C THR A 133 6.18 -23.18 -12.67
N GLU A 134 5.44 -22.12 -12.33
CA GLU A 134 4.00 -22.20 -12.02
C GLU A 134 3.20 -22.88 -13.16
N THR A 135 3.60 -22.63 -14.41
CA THR A 135 3.04 -23.27 -15.61
C THR A 135 3.30 -24.78 -15.65
N GLU A 136 4.50 -25.23 -15.27
CA GLU A 136 4.86 -26.66 -15.22
C GLU A 136 4.15 -27.37 -14.07
N ILE A 137 3.99 -26.69 -12.93
CA ILE A 137 3.22 -27.20 -11.79
C ILE A 137 1.75 -27.39 -12.18
N GLN A 138 1.15 -26.42 -12.87
CA GLN A 138 -0.24 -26.51 -13.33
C GLN A 138 -0.42 -27.61 -14.38
N ALA A 139 0.50 -27.73 -15.34
CA ALA A 139 0.48 -28.80 -16.34
C ALA A 139 0.62 -30.19 -15.71
N SER A 140 1.53 -30.36 -14.75
CA SER A 140 1.71 -31.63 -14.03
C SER A 140 0.47 -32.01 -13.20
N LYS A 141 -0.16 -31.03 -12.52
CA LYS A 141 -1.43 -31.25 -11.80
C LYS A 141 -2.56 -31.63 -12.74
N ALA A 142 -2.68 -30.95 -13.89
CA ALA A 142 -3.70 -31.27 -14.89
C ALA A 142 -3.48 -32.67 -15.50
N ALA A 143 -2.23 -33.06 -15.76
CA ALA A 143 -1.88 -34.40 -16.20
C ALA A 143 -2.17 -35.47 -15.12
N GLY A 144 -1.91 -35.15 -13.85
CA GLY A 144 -2.26 -35.98 -12.69
C GLY A 144 -3.77 -36.18 -12.54
N LEU A 145 -4.57 -35.13 -12.73
CA LEU A 145 -6.04 -35.26 -12.74
C LEU A 145 -6.53 -36.11 -13.92
N ARG A 146 -5.94 -35.93 -15.11
CA ARG A 146 -6.30 -36.69 -16.32
C ARG A 146 -5.99 -38.17 -16.20
N SER A 147 -4.85 -38.52 -15.62
CA SER A 147 -4.48 -39.94 -15.36
C SER A 147 -5.42 -40.58 -14.33
N LYS A 148 -5.71 -39.88 -13.22
CA LYS A 148 -6.66 -40.34 -12.21
C LYS A 148 -8.08 -40.53 -12.76
N ALA A 149 -8.54 -39.64 -13.63
CA ALA A 149 -9.84 -39.75 -14.28
C ALA A 149 -9.92 -40.97 -15.22
N ARG A 150 -8.84 -41.25 -15.98
CA ARG A 150 -8.75 -42.46 -16.82
C ARG A 150 -8.83 -43.73 -15.99
N GLU A 151 -8.08 -43.80 -14.89
CA GLU A 151 -8.05 -44.95 -13.99
C GLU A 151 -9.43 -45.25 -13.37
N LEU A 152 -10.12 -44.22 -12.86
CA LEU A 152 -11.48 -44.34 -12.34
C LEU A 152 -12.47 -44.79 -13.42
N GLY A 153 -12.33 -44.31 -14.66
CA GLY A 153 -13.14 -44.74 -15.80
C GLY A 153 -12.96 -46.22 -16.10
N THR A 154 -11.71 -46.71 -16.11
CA THR A 154 -11.39 -48.13 -16.30
C THR A 154 -11.99 -48.99 -15.18
N ILE A 155 -11.92 -48.54 -13.92
CA ILE A 155 -12.51 -49.24 -12.77
C ILE A 155 -14.04 -49.32 -12.89
N ALA A 156 -14.69 -48.20 -13.23
CA ALA A 156 -16.14 -48.15 -13.41
C ALA A 156 -16.61 -49.03 -14.58
N GLU A 157 -15.86 -49.07 -15.68
CA GLU A 157 -16.15 -49.93 -16.82
C GLU A 157 -16.03 -51.41 -16.45
N HIS A 158 -14.98 -51.78 -15.70
CA HIS A 158 -14.80 -53.14 -15.19
C HIS A 158 -15.97 -53.55 -14.30
N HIS A 159 -16.37 -52.69 -13.35
CA HIS A 159 -17.54 -52.94 -12.49
C HIS A 159 -18.84 -53.12 -13.29
N ARG A 160 -19.09 -52.28 -14.30
CA ARG A 160 -20.27 -52.40 -15.17
C ARG A 160 -20.28 -53.71 -15.96
N LYS A 161 -19.15 -54.14 -16.51
CA LYS A 161 -19.02 -55.43 -17.23
C LYS A 161 -19.20 -56.63 -16.30
N SER A 162 -18.83 -56.51 -15.02
CA SER A 162 -19.09 -57.56 -14.02
C SER A 162 -20.57 -57.66 -13.64
N GLN A 163 -21.31 -56.54 -13.66
CA GLN A 163 -22.74 -56.54 -13.32
C GLN A 163 -23.65 -57.16 -14.40
N SER A 164 -23.25 -57.21 -15.67
CA SER A 164 -24.08 -57.78 -16.74
C SER A 164 -24.29 -59.30 -16.64
N ASN A 165 -23.57 -59.99 -15.75
CA ASN A 165 -23.79 -61.42 -15.45
C ASN A 165 -24.57 -61.67 -14.15
N VAL A 166 -24.97 -60.61 -13.41
CA VAL A 166 -25.68 -60.77 -12.12
C VAL A 166 -27.08 -61.36 -12.33
N THR A 167 -27.77 -61.02 -13.42
CA THR A 167 -29.08 -61.60 -13.76
C THR A 167 -28.98 -63.07 -14.18
N LEU A 168 -27.90 -63.47 -14.85
CA LEU A 168 -27.63 -64.87 -15.20
C LEU A 168 -27.27 -65.68 -13.95
N LEU A 169 -26.39 -65.15 -13.09
CA LEU A 169 -25.98 -65.79 -11.84
C LEU A 169 -27.14 -65.88 -10.83
N ALA A 170 -28.01 -64.86 -10.74
CA ALA A 170 -29.23 -64.92 -9.92
C ALA A 170 -30.19 -66.00 -10.41
N LYS A 171 -30.33 -66.20 -11.74
CA LYS A 171 -31.14 -67.30 -12.32
C LYS A 171 -30.55 -68.69 -12.07
N ILE A 172 -29.22 -68.82 -12.00
CA ILE A 172 -28.55 -70.11 -11.75
C ILE A 172 -28.57 -70.47 -10.26
N PHE A 173 -28.41 -69.50 -9.35
CA PHE A 173 -28.26 -69.76 -7.92
C PHE A 173 -29.51 -69.48 -7.05
N ASN A 174 -30.58 -68.90 -7.61
CA ASN A 174 -31.86 -68.73 -6.93
C ASN A 174 -33.02 -69.21 -7.82
N PRO A 175 -33.36 -70.51 -7.81
CA PRO A 175 -34.39 -71.07 -8.68
C PRO A 175 -35.84 -70.83 -8.20
N SER A 176 -36.06 -70.20 -7.04
CA SER A 176 -37.36 -70.19 -6.36
C SER A 176 -38.31 -69.04 -6.70
N THR A 177 -38.08 -68.27 -7.77
CA THR A 177 -38.96 -67.16 -8.18
C THR A 177 -39.45 -67.29 -9.62
N ALA A 178 -39.83 -68.50 -10.02
CA ALA A 178 -40.49 -68.78 -11.29
C ALA A 178 -41.73 -69.66 -11.08
N GLN A 179 -42.67 -69.21 -10.23
CA GLN A 179 -44.06 -69.66 -10.23
C GLN A 179 -44.97 -68.48 -9.84
N GLU A 180 -45.45 -67.77 -10.85
CA GLU A 180 -46.88 -67.50 -11.11
C GLU A 180 -47.07 -67.46 -12.64
#